data_AF-A0A2P8D254-F1
#
_entry.id   AF-A0A2P8D254-F1
#
_cell.length_a   1.000
_cell.length_b   1.000
_cell.length_c   1.000
_cell.angle_alpha   90.00
_cell.angle_beta   90.00
_cell.angle_gamma   90.00
#
_symmetry.space_group_name_H-M   'P 1'
#
loop_
_entity.id
_entity.type
_entity.pdbx_description
1 polymer ?
#
loop_
_entity_poly.entity_id
_entity_poly.type
_entity_poly.pdbx_seq_one_letter_code
_entity_poly.pdbx_strand_id
1 'polypeptide(L)'
;MTDRSPAEWLKQEVLEHLDDFGVVGLYELRWLLNGSDFALDPDETAGLARRVAREVLAESGAALHTAAWPGSEVTGEELPASVLDTESAWGEGPGSSFVALVGADE
;
A
#
# COMPACT_ATOMS: atom_id res chain seq x y z
N MET A 1 5.38 -6.61 22.83
CA MET A 1 4.02 -6.74 22.29
C MET A 1 3.55 -5.34 21.97
N THR A 2 3.39 -5.02 20.70
CA THR A 2 2.80 -3.76 20.27
C THR A 2 1.34 -3.79 20.71
N ASP A 3 0.91 -2.84 21.54
CA ASP A 3 -0.48 -2.75 22.05
C ASP A 3 -1.49 -2.32 20.96
N ARG A 4 -1.07 -2.26 19.69
CA ARG A 4 -1.87 -1.78 18.56
C ARG A 4 -2.48 -2.93 17.78
N SER A 5 -3.65 -2.67 17.20
CA SER A 5 -4.24 -3.60 16.23
C SER A 5 -3.38 -3.67 14.95
N PRO A 6 -3.45 -4.78 14.20
CA PRO A 6 -2.75 -4.93 12.91
C PRO A 6 -3.06 -3.79 11.92
N ALA A 7 -4.30 -3.29 11.93
CA ALA A 7 -4.74 -2.17 11.09
C ALA A 7 -4.02 -0.86 11.44
N GLU A 8 -4.00 -0.52 12.73
CA GLU A 8 -3.34 0.70 13.22
C GLU A 8 -1.83 0.64 13.02
N TRP A 9 -1.23 -0.54 13.23
CA TRP A 9 0.18 -0.74 12.94
C TRP A 9 0.47 -0.54 11.45
N LEU A 10 -0.24 -1.24 10.56
CA LEU A 10 -0.01 -1.13 9.12
C LEU A 10 -0.25 0.29 8.61
N LYS A 11 -1.31 0.96 9.07
CA LYS A 11 -1.60 2.35 8.70
C LYS A 11 -0.44 3.26 9.10
N GLN A 12 0.15 3.06 10.29
CA GLN A 12 1.31 3.84 10.70
C GLN A 12 2.52 3.57 9.80
N GLU A 13 2.86 2.30 9.55
CA GLU A 13 3.99 1.94 8.68
C GLU A 13 3.83 2.54 7.28
N VAL A 14 2.62 2.51 6.72
CA VAL A 14 2.31 3.11 5.42
C VAL A 14 2.51 4.62 5.43
N LEU A 15 2.02 5.32 6.46
CA LEU A 15 2.17 6.77 6.56
C LEU A 15 3.64 7.18 6.78
N GLU A 16 4.38 6.45 7.62
CA GLU A 16 5.82 6.66 7.81
C GLU A 16 6.59 6.41 6.50
N HIS A 17 6.26 5.36 5.76
CA HIS A 17 6.90 5.08 4.48
C HIS A 17 6.60 6.16 3.42
N LEU A 18 5.37 6.68 3.40
CA LEU A 18 5.00 7.80 2.53
C LEU A 18 5.74 9.08 2.91
N ASP A 19 6.00 9.33 4.20
CA ASP A 19 6.78 10.49 4.68
C ASP A 19 8.27 10.37 4.29
N ASP A 20 8.88 9.21 4.50
CA ASP A 20 10.30 8.97 4.20
C ASP A 20 10.61 8.86 2.69
N PHE A 21 9.72 8.22 1.92
CA PHE A 21 10.00 7.82 0.53
C PHE A 21 9.01 8.38 -0.51
N GLY A 22 7.90 8.98 -0.09
CA GLY A 22 6.87 9.53 -0.98
C GLY A 22 6.00 8.49 -1.69
N VAL A 23 6.35 7.20 -1.66
CA VAL A 23 5.67 6.16 -2.43
C VAL A 23 5.76 4.81 -1.71
N VAL A 24 4.66 4.05 -1.71
CA VAL A 24 4.61 2.69 -1.17
C VAL A 24 3.72 1.78 -2.02
N GLY A 25 4.26 0.65 -2.48
CA GLY A 25 3.56 -0.32 -3.32
C GLY A 25 2.43 -1.04 -2.58
N LEU A 26 1.30 -1.31 -3.25
CA LEU A 26 0.22 -2.11 -2.67
C LEU A 26 0.66 -3.53 -2.30
N TYR A 27 1.60 -4.10 -3.06
CA TYR A 27 2.20 -5.40 -2.73
C TYR A 27 3.01 -5.34 -1.42
N GLU A 28 3.62 -4.18 -1.11
CA GLU A 28 4.42 -3.99 0.11
C GLU A 28 3.54 -4.04 1.36
N LEU A 29 2.31 -3.53 1.31
CA LEU A 29 1.37 -3.66 2.42
C LEU A 29 1.12 -5.13 2.79
N ARG A 30 0.97 -6.01 1.79
CA ARG A 30 0.83 -7.45 2.02
C ARG A 30 2.13 -8.05 2.55
N TRP A 31 3.26 -7.61 2.03
CA TRP A 31 4.58 -8.07 2.47
C TRP A 31 4.88 -7.70 3.93
N LEU A 32 4.57 -6.46 4.35
CA LEU A 32 4.69 -5.98 5.72
C LEU A 32 3.84 -6.81 6.68
N LEU A 33 2.58 -7.08 6.33
CA LEU A 33 1.70 -7.93 7.14
C LEU A 33 2.21 -9.37 7.26
N ASN A 34 2.66 -9.96 6.15
CA ASN A 34 3.21 -11.33 6.16
C ASN A 34 4.54 -11.43 6.93
N GLY A 35 5.30 -10.34 7.03
CA GLY A 35 6.52 -10.25 7.82
C GLY A 35 6.31 -9.92 9.30
N SER A 36 5.06 -9.62 9.71
CA SER A 36 4.73 -9.21 11.08
C SER A 36 4.44 -10.39 12.02
N ASP A 37 4.45 -10.13 13.33
CA ASP A 37 4.11 -11.11 14.37
C ASP A 37 2.58 -11.39 14.51
N PHE A 38 1.72 -10.76 13.69
CA PHE A 38 0.26 -10.87 13.84
C PHE A 38 -0.33 -12.22 13.40
N ALA A 39 0.46 -13.09 12.76
CA ALA A 39 0.07 -14.45 12.34
C ALA A 39 -1.26 -14.50 11.57
N LEU A 40 -1.45 -13.58 10.62
CA LEU A 40 -2.66 -13.47 9.81
C LEU A 40 -2.67 -14.50 8.67
N ASP A 41 -3.83 -15.08 8.40
CA ASP A 41 -4.02 -15.92 7.21
C ASP A 41 -4.03 -15.08 5.92
N PRO A 42 -3.79 -15.68 4.73
CA PRO A 42 -3.70 -14.94 3.47
C PRO A 42 -4.92 -14.06 3.16
N ASP A 43 -6.13 -14.55 3.44
CA ASP A 43 -7.38 -13.80 3.26
C ASP A 43 -7.48 -12.61 4.21
N GLU A 44 -7.06 -12.76 5.46
CA GLU A 44 -7.02 -11.67 6.44
C GLU A 44 -6.00 -10.61 6.05
N THR A 45 -4.80 -11.02 5.63
CA THR A 45 -3.77 -10.13 5.10
C THR A 45 -4.30 -9.33 3.91
N ALA A 46 -4.94 -9.99 2.95
CA ALA A 46 -5.46 -9.31 1.76
C ALA A 46 -6.63 -8.36 2.08
N GLY A 47 -7.50 -8.74 3.01
CA GLY A 47 -8.61 -7.91 3.47
C GLY A 47 -8.13 -6.68 4.24
N LEU A 48 -7.17 -6.87 5.15
CA LEU A 48 -6.60 -5.82 5.98
C LEU A 48 -5.80 -4.81 5.14
N ALA A 49 -4.94 -5.29 4.24
CA ALA A 49 -4.18 -4.42 3.35
C ALA A 49 -5.09 -3.53 2.49
N ARG A 50 -6.16 -4.10 1.91
CA ARG A 50 -7.18 -3.34 1.15
C ARG A 50 -7.87 -2.28 2.00
N ARG A 51 -8.25 -2.65 3.22
CA ARG A 51 -8.91 -1.74 4.15
C ARG A 51 -8.00 -0.56 4.49
N VAL A 52 -6.76 -0.82 4.88
CA VAL A 52 -5.80 0.24 5.24
C VAL A 52 -5.47 1.12 4.04
N ALA A 53 -5.27 0.56 2.85
CA ALA A 53 -5.05 1.37 1.65
C ALA A 53 -6.21 2.34 1.36
N ARG A 54 -7.47 1.90 1.57
CA ARG A 54 -8.65 2.78 1.45
C ARG A 54 -8.68 3.87 2.52
N GLU A 55 -8.38 3.52 3.76
CA GLU A 55 -8.32 4.47 4.88
C GLU A 55 -7.27 5.55 4.59
N VAL A 56 -6.08 5.16 4.13
CA VAL A 56 -5.01 6.10 3.75
C VAL A 56 -5.46 7.02 2.62
N LEU A 57 -6.01 6.50 1.52
CA LEU A 57 -6.53 7.33 0.41
C LEU A 57 -7.61 8.33 0.86
N ALA A 58 -8.46 7.94 1.81
CA ALA A 58 -9.54 8.80 2.29
C ALA A 58 -9.07 9.89 3.27
N GLU A 59 -7.98 9.66 4.00
CA GLU A 59 -7.60 10.47 5.16
C GLU A 59 -6.31 11.26 4.99
N SER A 60 -5.33 10.79 4.20
CA SER A 60 -4.00 11.42 4.11
C SER A 60 -3.77 12.30 2.88
N GLY A 61 -4.72 12.34 1.94
CA GLY A 61 -4.53 13.00 0.66
C GLY A 61 -3.61 12.23 -0.30
N ALA A 62 -3.21 11.01 0.05
CA ALA A 62 -2.49 10.13 -0.86
C ALA A 62 -3.34 9.76 -2.08
N ALA A 63 -2.66 9.48 -3.19
CA ALA A 63 -3.27 9.09 -4.46
C ALA A 63 -2.74 7.71 -4.89
N LEU A 64 -3.50 7.01 -5.74
CA LEU A 64 -3.01 5.78 -6.36
C LEU A 64 -2.35 6.11 -7.69
N HIS A 65 -1.17 5.56 -7.94
CA HIS A 65 -0.50 5.68 -9.22
C HIS A 65 0.15 4.36 -9.64
N THR A 66 0.54 4.29 -10.91
CA THR A 66 1.51 3.29 -11.38
C THR A 66 2.91 3.81 -11.14
N ALA A 67 3.75 3.00 -10.49
CA ALA A 67 5.17 3.25 -10.26
C ALA A 67 6.02 2.20 -10.99
N ALA A 68 7.24 2.59 -11.38
CA ALA A 68 8.20 1.71 -12.04
C ALA A 68 9.23 1.16 -11.05
N TRP A 69 9.65 -0.09 -11.28
CA TRP A 69 10.75 -0.75 -10.61
C TRP A 69 11.98 -0.84 -11.54
N PRO A 70 13.22 -0.72 -11.01
CA PRO A 70 13.56 -0.25 -9.66
C PRO A 70 13.47 1.28 -9.56
N GLY A 71 13.24 1.79 -8.34
CA GLY A 71 13.31 3.23 -8.03
C GLY A 71 11.98 3.91 -7.72
N SER A 72 10.85 3.21 -7.89
CA SER A 72 9.51 3.66 -7.53
C SER A 72 9.10 4.99 -8.19
N GLU A 73 9.65 5.27 -9.38
CA GLU A 73 9.31 6.47 -10.15
C GLU A 73 7.84 6.39 -10.57
N VAL A 74 7.06 7.43 -10.25
CA VAL A 74 5.66 7.53 -10.66
C VAL A 74 5.61 7.76 -12.17
N THR A 75 5.04 6.79 -12.90
CA THR A 75 5.05 6.78 -14.38
C THR A 75 3.66 6.96 -15.00
N GLY A 76 2.61 6.98 -14.18
CA GLY A 76 1.22 7.04 -14.63
C GLY A 76 0.40 8.16 -14.00
N GLU A 77 -0.76 8.42 -14.60
CA GLU A 77 -1.80 9.27 -14.02
C GLU A 77 -2.38 8.66 -12.75
N GLU A 78 -3.09 9.49 -11.98
CA GLU A 78 -3.85 9.03 -10.82
C GLU A 78 -4.86 7.95 -11.22
N LEU A 79 -4.90 6.87 -10.45
CA LEU A 79 -5.77 5.73 -10.62
C LEU A 79 -6.99 5.83 -9.69
N PRO A 80 -8.16 5.35 -10.11
CA PRO A 80 -9.34 5.38 -9.25
C PRO A 80 -9.22 4.36 -8.10
N ALA A 81 -9.84 4.67 -6.96
CA ALA A 81 -9.86 3.79 -5.78
C ALA A 81 -10.43 2.37 -6.05
N SER A 82 -11.22 2.19 -7.12
CA SER A 82 -11.71 0.88 -7.57
C SER A 82 -10.58 -0.08 -7.98
N VAL A 83 -9.36 0.42 -8.21
CA VAL A 83 -8.19 -0.42 -8.47
C VAL A 83 -7.87 -1.32 -7.27
N LEU A 84 -8.19 -0.90 -6.03
CA LEU A 84 -7.97 -1.71 -4.82
C LEU A 84 -8.81 -3.01 -4.80
N ASP A 85 -9.90 -3.06 -5.58
CA ASP A 85 -10.74 -4.26 -5.75
C ASP A 85 -10.17 -5.26 -6.75
N THR A 86 -9.14 -4.87 -7.52
CA THR A 86 -8.56 -5.71 -8.57
C THR A 86 -7.36 -6.47 -8.01
N GLU A 87 -7.43 -7.80 -7.94
CA GLU A 87 -6.33 -8.66 -7.43
C GLU A 87 -4.98 -8.39 -8.13
N SER A 88 -5.00 -8.13 -9.45
CA SER A 88 -3.79 -7.83 -10.22
C SER A 88 -3.09 -6.53 -9.78
N ALA A 89 -3.77 -5.60 -9.12
CA ALA A 89 -3.16 -4.37 -8.59
C ALA A 89 -2.27 -4.63 -7.36
N TRP A 90 -2.44 -5.78 -6.72
CA TRP A 90 -1.72 -6.16 -5.50
C TRP A 90 -0.52 -7.07 -5.75
N GLY A 91 -0.24 -7.38 -7.01
CA GLY A 91 0.95 -8.13 -7.41
C GLY A 91 2.06 -7.22 -7.93
N GLU A 92 3.25 -7.78 -8.07
CA GLU A 92 4.27 -7.22 -8.95
C GLU A 92 3.73 -7.28 -10.38
N GLY A 93 3.53 -6.12 -11.01
CA GLY A 93 2.96 -6.08 -12.36
C GLY A 93 3.89 -6.70 -13.40
N PRO A 94 3.35 -7.15 -14.54
CA PRO A 94 4.18 -7.68 -15.62
C PRO A 94 5.08 -6.57 -16.18
N GLY A 95 6.40 -6.73 -16.05
CA GLY A 95 7.37 -5.83 -16.67
C GLY A 95 7.65 -4.56 -15.85
N SER A 96 8.09 -4.75 -14.61
CA SER A 96 8.75 -3.69 -13.82
C SER A 96 7.85 -2.52 -13.44
N SER A 97 6.53 -2.71 -13.32
CA SER A 97 5.61 -1.69 -12.82
C SER A 97 4.67 -2.26 -11.77
N PHE A 98 4.21 -1.42 -10.85
CA PHE A 98 3.31 -1.80 -9.76
C PHE A 98 2.39 -0.65 -9.39
N VAL A 99 1.28 -0.95 -8.72
CA VAL A 99 0.39 0.07 -8.18
C VAL A 99 0.89 0.48 -6.80
N ALA A 100 0.97 1.78 -6.57
CA ALA A 100 1.45 2.37 -5.33
C ALA A 100 0.52 3.45 -4.80
N LEU A 101 0.53 3.62 -3.48
CA LEU A 101 0.10 4.86 -2.83
C LEU A 101 1.25 5.87 -2.97
N VAL A 102 0.92 7.09 -3.36
CA VAL A 102 1.85 8.21 -3.48
C VAL A 102 1.38 9.30 -2.53
N GLY A 103 2.31 9.83 -1.72
CA GLY A 103 2.02 10.91 -0.79
C GLY A 103 1.59 12.19 -1.52
N ALA A 104 0.84 13.05 -0.84
CA ALA A 104 0.59 14.38 -1.37
C ALA A 104 1.91 15.16 -1.40
N ASP A 105 2.30 15.67 -2.57
CA ASP A 105 3.45 16.57 -2.73
C ASP A 105 3.15 17.85 -1.90
N GLU A 106 4.01 18.19 -0.93
CA GLU A 106 3.92 19.44 -0.16
C GLU A 106 4.38 20.66 -0.98
#